data_AF-A0A6I1KFU0-F1
#
_entry.id   AF-A0A6I1KFU0-F1
#
_cell.length_a   1.000
_cell.length_b   1.000
_cell.length_c   1.000
_cell.angle_alpha   90.00
_cell.angle_beta   90.00
_cell.angle_gamma   90.00
#
_symmetry.space_group_name_H-M   'P 1'
#
loop_
_entity.id
_entity.type
_entity.pdbx_description
1 polymer ?
#
loop_
_entity_poly.entity_id
_entity_poly.type
_entity_poly.pdbx_seq_one_letter_code
_entity_poly.pdbx_strand_id
1 'polypeptide(L)'
;MPIEMPDFDVNVREAVRAFWGNREAARQKQVESGRADQGERASVTAGKNMDGFLAIVRQLVVANGLPDAQVQVSRKLLTLPGYFRPTKVWDVVVIHEGRLVAALEFKSQVGPSFGNNFNNRAEEAIGTAHDLWVAFREGAFGESPSPFVGWMMMLEDCDKSRSPVKDNCPNFPLFPEFRGASYSERYNLLCKRLVKEQLYSAAALLLSSRTGIETGEYSDLSEMTSIRTFFAGFAARVAVEAARG
;
A
#
# COMPACT_ATOMS: atom_id res chain seq x y z
N MET A 1 -6.94 6.02 -25.32
CA MET A 1 -5.50 6.28 -25.11
C MET A 1 -4.89 5.02 -24.52
N PRO A 2 -3.74 4.52 -25.01
CA PRO A 2 -3.04 3.45 -24.32
C PRO A 2 -2.64 3.90 -22.90
N ILE A 3 -2.55 2.97 -21.96
CA ILE A 3 -2.06 3.26 -20.61
C ILE A 3 -0.54 3.34 -20.66
N GLU A 4 0.02 4.43 -20.16
CA GLU A 4 1.46 4.68 -20.12
C GLU A 4 2.04 4.31 -18.75
N MET A 5 3.05 3.45 -18.73
CA MET A 5 3.82 3.10 -17.52
C MET A 5 5.33 3.16 -17.81
N PRO A 6 5.87 4.37 -18.02
CA PRO A 6 7.24 4.56 -18.47
C PRO A 6 8.24 4.03 -17.44
N ASP A 7 9.22 3.26 -17.91
CA ASP A 7 10.31 2.66 -17.11
C ASP A 7 9.82 1.92 -15.85
N PHE A 8 8.61 1.36 -15.89
CA PHE A 8 7.92 0.85 -14.70
C PHE A 8 8.77 -0.13 -13.88
N ASP A 9 9.37 -1.13 -14.53
CA ASP A 9 10.20 -2.13 -13.84
C ASP A 9 11.44 -1.52 -13.19
N VAL A 10 12.04 -0.51 -13.83
CA VAL A 10 13.19 0.22 -13.29
C VAL A 10 12.73 1.01 -12.07
N ASN A 11 11.62 1.74 -12.17
CA ASN A 11 11.12 2.60 -11.09
C ASN A 11 10.70 1.79 -9.86
N VAL A 12 10.09 0.61 -10.04
CA VAL A 12 9.76 -0.28 -8.91
C VAL A 12 11.04 -0.78 -8.23
N ARG A 13 12.06 -1.20 -9.01
CA ARG A 13 13.34 -1.64 -8.44
C ARG A 13 14.03 -0.50 -7.67
N GLU A 14 14.03 0.71 -8.20
CA GLU A 14 14.55 1.89 -7.48
C GLU A 14 13.75 2.20 -6.21
N ALA A 15 12.43 2.06 -6.24
CA ALA A 15 11.60 2.22 -5.05
C ALA A 15 11.93 1.17 -3.96
N VAL A 16 12.21 -0.07 -4.35
CA VAL A 16 12.67 -1.14 -3.45
C VAL A 16 14.05 -0.82 -2.86
N ARG A 17 15.00 -0.37 -3.69
CA ARG A 17 16.33 0.07 -3.21
C ARG A 17 16.21 1.20 -2.20
N ALA A 18 15.41 2.22 -2.52
CA ALA A 18 15.16 3.35 -1.65
C ALA A 18 14.50 2.94 -0.33
N PHE A 19 13.53 2.02 -0.37
CA PHE A 19 12.89 1.47 0.83
C PHE A 19 13.93 0.86 1.79
N TRP A 20 14.78 -0.04 1.29
CA TRP A 20 15.79 -0.69 2.13
C TRP A 20 16.91 0.25 2.56
N GLY A 21 17.37 1.12 1.67
CA GLY A 21 18.39 2.13 1.96
C GLY A 21 17.96 3.10 3.05
N ASN A 22 16.71 3.59 2.99
CA ASN A 22 16.16 4.48 4.02
C ASN A 22 16.07 3.80 5.38
N ARG A 23 15.69 2.50 5.41
CA ARG A 23 15.65 1.72 6.66
C ARG A 23 17.04 1.50 7.25
N GLU A 24 18.02 1.17 6.41
CA GLU A 24 19.40 0.96 6.86
C GLU A 24 20.02 2.26 7.39
N ALA A 25 19.82 3.38 6.70
CA ALA A 25 20.25 4.69 7.18
C ALA A 25 19.56 5.09 8.51
N ALA A 26 18.26 4.79 8.66
CA ALA A 26 17.54 5.04 9.91
C ALA A 26 18.05 4.17 11.07
N ARG A 27 18.43 2.92 10.78
CA ARG A 27 19.05 2.00 11.75
C ARG A 27 20.43 2.51 12.19
N GLN A 28 21.27 2.93 11.24
CA GLN A 28 22.61 3.47 11.54
C GLN A 28 22.53 4.71 12.43
N LYS A 29 21.65 5.67 12.10
CA LYS A 29 21.42 6.87 12.93
C LYS A 29 20.99 6.55 14.36
N GLN A 30 20.22 5.49 14.58
CA GLN A 30 19.83 5.06 15.94
C GLN A 30 21.01 4.56 16.74
N VAL A 31 21.84 3.72 16.12
CA VAL A 31 23.07 3.19 16.74
C VAL A 31 23.98 4.36 17.14
N GLU A 32 24.20 5.31 16.25
CA GLU A 32 24.99 6.52 16.51
C GLU A 32 24.41 7.40 17.63
N SER A 33 23.08 7.49 17.73
CA SER A 33 22.40 8.30 18.75
C SER A 33 22.36 7.70 20.16
N GLY A 34 22.90 6.48 20.36
CA GLY A 34 22.93 5.80 21.66
C GLY A 34 21.56 5.35 22.20
N ARG A 35 20.47 5.57 21.45
CA ARG A 35 19.09 5.14 21.80
C ARG A 35 18.79 3.76 21.21
N ALA A 36 19.62 2.77 21.55
CA ALA A 36 19.52 1.41 21.01
C ALA A 36 18.22 0.66 21.39
N ASP A 37 17.43 1.20 22.32
CA ASP A 37 16.37 0.46 23.03
C ASP A 37 14.94 0.60 22.46
N GLN A 38 14.75 1.23 21.29
CA GLN A 38 13.41 1.38 20.68
C GLN A 38 13.09 0.37 19.55
N GLY A 39 14.01 -0.55 19.24
CA GLY A 39 13.82 -1.63 18.25
C GLY A 39 13.54 -1.15 16.81
N GLU A 40 13.17 -2.08 15.92
CA GLU A 40 12.83 -1.83 14.49
C GLU A 40 11.61 -0.91 14.28
N ARG A 41 10.96 -0.42 15.35
CA ARG A 41 9.92 0.61 15.26
C ARG A 41 10.51 1.97 14.91
N ALA A 42 11.74 2.23 15.36
CA ALA A 42 12.37 3.52 15.12
C ALA A 42 12.87 3.67 13.66
N SER A 43 13.09 2.57 12.92
CA SER A 43 13.45 2.58 11.49
C SER A 43 12.25 2.89 10.56
N VAL A 44 11.05 3.03 11.14
CA VAL A 44 9.81 3.43 10.45
C VAL A 44 9.45 4.91 10.71
N THR A 45 9.99 5.52 11.78
CA THR A 45 9.53 6.82 12.32
C THR A 45 9.70 8.03 11.40
N ALA A 46 10.49 7.91 10.32
CA ALA A 46 10.66 9.01 9.38
C ALA A 46 9.57 9.07 8.29
N GLY A 47 8.72 8.04 8.14
CA GLY A 47 7.65 8.02 7.13
C GLY A 47 8.11 7.97 5.66
N LYS A 48 9.41 8.08 5.38
CA LYS A 48 9.99 8.18 4.03
C LYS A 48 10.26 6.86 3.33
N ASN A 49 9.98 5.73 3.97
CA ASN A 49 10.38 4.43 3.43
C ASN A 49 9.61 4.09 2.13
N MET A 50 8.42 4.67 1.92
CA MET A 50 7.60 4.39 0.74
C MET A 50 7.76 5.44 -0.38
N ASP A 51 8.58 6.48 -0.20
CA ASP A 51 8.66 7.66 -1.09
C ASP A 51 8.92 7.29 -2.56
N GLY A 52 9.66 6.21 -2.82
CA GLY A 52 9.88 5.70 -4.17
C GLY A 52 8.56 5.30 -4.87
N PHE A 53 7.64 4.67 -4.15
CA PHE A 53 6.32 4.31 -4.70
C PHE A 53 5.43 5.56 -4.89
N LEU A 54 5.56 6.57 -4.03
CA LEU A 54 4.87 7.85 -4.20
C LEU A 54 5.35 8.59 -5.46
N ALA A 55 6.63 8.46 -5.81
CA ALA A 55 7.19 9.00 -7.05
C ALA A 55 6.58 8.33 -8.30
N ILE A 56 6.39 7.00 -8.27
CA ILE A 56 5.71 6.25 -9.34
C ILE A 56 4.28 6.78 -9.51
N VAL A 57 3.54 6.98 -8.43
CA VAL A 57 2.17 7.54 -8.50
C VAL A 57 2.15 8.86 -9.24
N ARG A 58 3.05 9.79 -8.90
CA ARG A 58 3.15 11.10 -9.57
C ARG A 58 3.46 10.96 -11.05
N GLN A 59 4.44 10.11 -11.38
CA GLN A 59 4.83 9.88 -12.77
C GLN A 59 3.66 9.34 -13.59
N LEU A 60 2.91 8.37 -13.05
CA LEU A 60 1.75 7.78 -13.73
C LEU A 60 0.61 8.79 -13.90
N VAL A 61 0.40 9.69 -12.94
CA VAL A 61 -0.60 10.77 -13.06
C VAL A 61 -0.28 11.67 -14.25
N VAL A 62 0.96 12.13 -14.35
CA VAL A 62 1.41 12.99 -15.46
C VAL A 62 1.40 12.22 -16.79
N ALA A 63 1.96 11.01 -16.82
CA ALA A 63 2.09 10.21 -18.04
C ALA A 63 0.75 9.80 -18.66
N ASN A 64 -0.32 9.71 -17.85
CA ASN A 64 -1.65 9.32 -18.31
C ASN A 64 -2.62 10.51 -18.45
N GLY A 65 -2.09 11.72 -18.64
CA GLY A 65 -2.87 12.85 -19.12
C GLY A 65 -3.46 13.78 -18.06
N LEU A 66 -3.01 13.70 -16.80
CA LEU A 66 -3.42 14.62 -15.74
C LEU A 66 -2.22 15.43 -15.17
N PRO A 67 -1.49 16.22 -15.99
CA PRO A 67 -0.33 16.99 -15.52
C PRO A 67 -0.69 18.03 -14.45
N ASP A 68 -1.91 18.56 -14.47
CA ASP A 68 -2.39 19.59 -13.54
C ASP A 68 -3.13 19.00 -12.31
N ALA A 69 -3.24 17.67 -12.21
CA ALA A 69 -3.83 17.04 -11.04
C ALA A 69 -2.93 17.21 -9.81
N GLN A 70 -3.57 17.46 -8.67
CA GLN A 70 -2.91 17.65 -7.40
C GLN A 70 -2.62 16.30 -6.76
N VAL A 71 -1.38 15.83 -6.87
CA VAL A 71 -0.91 14.63 -6.17
C VAL A 71 -0.40 15.00 -4.77
N GLN A 72 -1.30 14.94 -3.81
CA GLN A 72 -1.07 15.35 -2.43
C GLN A 72 -0.29 14.27 -1.67
N VAL A 73 0.82 14.68 -1.03
CA VAL A 73 1.63 13.85 -0.12
C VAL A 73 1.90 14.54 1.22
N SER A 74 1.44 15.79 1.36
CA SER A 74 1.57 16.55 2.60
C SER A 74 0.47 16.14 3.56
N ARG A 75 0.82 15.83 4.81
CA ARG A 75 -0.15 15.37 5.84
C ARG A 75 -1.40 16.24 5.95
N LYS A 76 -1.26 17.57 5.78
CA LYS A 76 -2.39 18.51 5.85
C LYS A 76 -3.40 18.33 4.71
N LEU A 77 -2.95 17.85 3.55
CA LEU A 77 -3.74 17.71 2.33
C LEU A 77 -4.15 16.25 2.05
N LEU A 78 -3.70 15.32 2.89
CA LEU A 78 -4.00 13.89 2.82
C LEU A 78 -5.24 13.48 3.63
N THR A 79 -5.90 14.43 4.30
CA THR A 79 -7.02 14.15 5.19
C THR A 79 -8.32 14.11 4.39
N LEU A 80 -8.98 12.97 4.36
CA LEU A 80 -10.31 12.79 3.77
C LEU A 80 -11.37 12.58 4.87
N PRO A 81 -12.63 13.00 4.64
CA PRO A 81 -13.74 12.67 5.51
C PRO A 81 -13.95 11.15 5.62
N GLY A 82 -14.31 10.70 6.82
CA GLY A 82 -14.84 9.37 7.08
C GLY A 82 -16.31 9.47 7.51
N TYR A 83 -16.97 8.32 7.67
CA TYR A 83 -18.34 8.24 8.16
C TYR A 83 -18.40 7.82 9.63
N PHE A 84 -17.68 6.75 9.99
CA PHE A 84 -17.65 6.23 11.37
C PHE A 84 -16.63 6.97 12.23
N ARG A 85 -15.66 7.64 11.60
CA ARG A 85 -14.74 8.59 12.25
C ARG A 85 -14.70 9.88 11.45
N PRO A 86 -14.43 11.04 12.08
CA PRO A 86 -14.47 12.32 11.38
C PRO A 86 -13.56 12.38 10.15
N THR A 87 -12.34 11.85 10.26
CA THR A 87 -11.35 11.91 9.18
C THR A 87 -10.36 10.73 9.19
N LYS A 88 -9.73 10.49 8.03
CA LYS A 88 -8.55 9.61 7.84
C LYS A 88 -7.48 10.36 7.05
N VAL A 89 -6.24 10.25 7.53
CA VAL A 89 -5.05 10.67 6.76
C VAL A 89 -4.59 9.50 5.89
N TRP A 90 -4.56 9.68 4.58
CA TRP A 90 -4.07 8.72 3.59
C TRP A 90 -2.58 8.91 3.30
N ASP A 91 -1.95 8.04 2.52
CA ASP A 91 -0.55 8.22 2.11
C ASP A 91 -0.43 9.02 0.81
N VAL A 92 -1.36 8.83 -0.13
CA VAL A 92 -1.50 9.67 -1.33
C VAL A 92 -2.98 9.94 -1.63
N VAL A 93 -3.27 11.18 -1.98
CA VAL A 93 -4.57 11.59 -2.54
C VAL A 93 -4.34 12.30 -3.86
N VAL A 94 -5.11 11.95 -4.88
CA VAL A 94 -5.08 12.61 -6.19
C VAL A 94 -6.39 13.36 -6.38
N ILE A 95 -6.31 14.68 -6.50
CA ILE A 95 -7.45 15.56 -6.78
C ILE A 95 -7.31 16.16 -8.16
N HIS A 96 -8.37 16.12 -8.96
CA HIS A 96 -8.44 16.81 -10.26
C HIS A 96 -9.72 17.63 -10.31
N GLU A 97 -9.61 18.95 -10.50
CA GLU A 97 -10.77 19.86 -10.58
C GLU A 97 -11.77 19.70 -9.42
N GLY A 98 -11.25 19.54 -8.19
CA GLY A 98 -12.07 19.36 -6.99
C GLY A 98 -12.67 17.96 -6.81
N ARG A 99 -12.43 17.03 -7.74
CA ARG A 99 -12.88 15.63 -7.64
C ARG A 99 -11.79 14.73 -7.10
N LEU A 100 -12.18 13.77 -6.26
CA LEU A 100 -11.29 12.74 -5.75
C LEU A 100 -11.08 11.66 -6.82
N VAL A 101 -9.89 11.63 -7.41
CA VAL A 101 -9.53 10.66 -8.46
C VAL A 101 -9.05 9.36 -7.82
N ALA A 102 -8.20 9.47 -6.80
CA ALA A 102 -7.65 8.31 -6.10
C ALA A 102 -7.27 8.60 -4.65
N ALA A 103 -7.36 7.55 -3.83
CA ALA A 103 -6.84 7.50 -2.47
C ALA A 103 -6.04 6.20 -2.28
N LEU A 104 -4.76 6.32 -1.93
CA LEU A 104 -3.83 5.19 -1.85
C LEU A 104 -3.23 5.09 -0.45
N GLU A 105 -3.12 3.87 0.06
CA GLU A 105 -2.47 3.54 1.32
C GLU A 105 -1.30 2.58 1.05
N PHE A 106 -0.13 2.92 1.58
CA PHE A 106 1.10 2.16 1.47
C PHE A 106 1.54 1.68 2.85
N LYS A 107 1.55 0.36 3.03
CA LYS A 107 2.02 -0.27 4.26
C LYS A 107 3.28 -1.07 3.99
N SER A 108 4.07 -1.25 5.04
CA SER A 108 5.19 -2.17 5.03
C SER A 108 5.34 -2.91 6.35
N GLN A 109 5.98 -4.08 6.30
CA GLN A 109 6.30 -4.86 7.48
C GLN A 109 7.61 -5.61 7.29
N VAL A 110 8.53 -5.34 8.22
CA VAL A 110 9.83 -5.96 8.33
C VAL A 110 9.91 -6.60 9.73
N GLY A 111 10.57 -7.75 9.83
CA GLY A 111 10.72 -8.52 11.05
C GLY A 111 11.42 -7.75 12.18
N PRO A 112 11.41 -8.31 13.41
CA PRO A 112 11.16 -9.72 13.69
C PRO A 112 9.70 -10.08 14.03
N SER A 113 8.81 -9.09 14.26
CA SER A 113 7.45 -9.34 14.75
C SER A 113 6.42 -9.26 13.64
N PHE A 114 5.98 -10.44 13.16
CA PHE A 114 5.00 -10.51 12.08
C PHE A 114 3.54 -10.66 12.55
N GLY A 115 3.30 -11.45 13.61
CA GLY A 115 1.96 -11.82 14.08
C GLY A 115 1.09 -10.66 14.52
N ASN A 116 1.56 -9.88 15.51
CA ASN A 116 0.79 -8.76 16.05
C ASN A 116 0.48 -7.68 15.01
N ASN A 117 1.30 -7.57 13.97
CA ASN A 117 1.13 -6.54 12.96
C ASN A 117 0.12 -6.98 11.89
N PHE A 118 0.08 -8.26 11.50
CA PHE A 118 -0.86 -8.73 10.48
C PHE A 118 -2.33 -8.43 10.81
N ASN A 119 -2.80 -8.82 12.00
CA ASN A 119 -4.21 -8.62 12.38
C ASN A 119 -4.58 -7.12 12.40
N ASN A 120 -3.71 -6.29 12.98
CA ASN A 120 -3.91 -4.84 13.00
C ASN A 120 -4.00 -4.25 11.58
N ARG A 121 -3.17 -4.73 10.63
CA ARG A 121 -3.22 -4.26 9.24
C ARG A 121 -4.48 -4.72 8.52
N ALA A 122 -4.93 -5.94 8.77
CA ALA A 122 -6.17 -6.46 8.21
C ALA A 122 -7.37 -5.62 8.69
N GLU A 123 -7.48 -5.38 10.00
CA GLU A 123 -8.53 -4.55 10.59
C GLU A 123 -8.47 -3.11 10.07
N GLU A 124 -7.29 -2.50 10.01
CA GLU A 124 -7.12 -1.13 9.50
C GLU A 124 -7.53 -1.02 8.03
N ALA A 125 -7.15 -1.97 7.18
CA ALA A 125 -7.49 -1.97 5.76
C ALA A 125 -9.01 -2.13 5.56
N ILE A 126 -9.62 -3.11 6.24
CA ILE A 126 -11.07 -3.36 6.15
C ILE A 126 -11.86 -2.15 6.67
N GLY A 127 -11.50 -1.65 7.86
CA GLY A 127 -12.17 -0.51 8.48
C GLY A 127 -12.02 0.77 7.67
N THR A 128 -10.83 1.03 7.10
CA THR A 128 -10.59 2.23 6.29
C THR A 128 -11.38 2.20 4.98
N ALA A 129 -11.44 1.05 4.30
CA ALA A 129 -12.25 0.92 3.10
C ALA A 129 -13.74 1.10 3.40
N HIS A 130 -14.24 0.43 4.44
CA HIS A 130 -15.66 0.53 4.81
C HIS A 130 -16.05 1.98 5.17
N ASP A 131 -15.23 2.65 5.98
CA ASP A 131 -15.43 4.04 6.38
C ASP A 131 -15.45 5.00 5.18
N LEU A 132 -14.51 4.84 4.23
CA LEU A 132 -14.46 5.64 3.01
C LEU A 132 -15.69 5.41 2.12
N TRP A 133 -16.08 4.15 1.89
CA TRP A 133 -17.18 3.83 0.98
C TRP A 133 -18.52 4.26 1.52
N VAL A 134 -18.71 4.18 2.84
CA VAL A 134 -19.91 4.74 3.46
C VAL A 134 -19.88 6.27 3.32
N ALA A 135 -18.77 6.95 3.62
CA ALA A 135 -18.68 8.40 3.42
C ALA A 135 -18.98 8.82 1.97
N PHE A 136 -18.46 8.07 0.99
CA PHE A 136 -18.76 8.29 -0.44
C PHE A 136 -20.25 8.12 -0.76
N ARG A 137 -20.89 7.05 -0.25
CA ARG A 137 -22.33 6.82 -0.43
C ARG A 137 -23.17 7.96 0.15
N GLU A 138 -22.76 8.52 1.29
CA GLU A 138 -23.45 9.64 1.95
C GLU A 138 -23.08 11.01 1.36
N GLY A 139 -22.36 11.05 0.23
CA GLY A 139 -22.09 12.27 -0.52
C GLY A 139 -20.92 13.12 0.00
N ALA A 140 -20.04 12.58 0.85
CA ALA A 140 -18.92 13.33 1.43
C ALA A 140 -17.92 13.88 0.40
N PHE A 141 -17.92 13.35 -0.84
CA PHE A 141 -17.04 13.75 -1.95
C PHE A 141 -17.79 14.42 -3.10
N GLY A 142 -19.05 14.86 -2.87
CA GLY A 142 -19.91 15.44 -3.89
C GLY A 142 -20.36 14.46 -4.97
N GLU A 143 -21.03 14.97 -6.01
CA GLU A 143 -21.46 14.18 -7.17
C GLU A 143 -20.27 13.92 -8.10
N SER A 144 -19.49 12.88 -7.77
CA SER A 144 -18.38 12.42 -8.59
C SER A 144 -18.36 10.89 -8.72
N PRO A 145 -17.81 10.34 -9.81
CA PRO A 145 -17.63 8.91 -9.93
C PRO A 145 -16.72 8.36 -8.82
N SER A 146 -16.92 7.10 -8.44
CA SER A 146 -16.16 6.48 -7.35
C SER A 146 -14.65 6.62 -7.57
N PRO A 147 -13.87 7.01 -6.55
CA PRO A 147 -12.42 7.13 -6.67
C PRO A 147 -11.78 5.76 -6.86
N PHE A 148 -10.54 5.74 -7.38
CA PHE A 148 -9.71 4.55 -7.27
C PHE A 148 -9.13 4.45 -5.86
N VAL A 149 -9.41 3.34 -5.19
CA VAL A 149 -8.92 3.09 -3.83
C VAL A 149 -7.90 1.98 -3.87
N GLY A 150 -6.67 2.27 -3.45
CA GLY A 150 -5.55 1.34 -3.53
C GLY A 150 -4.96 1.01 -2.15
N TRP A 151 -4.64 -0.27 -1.94
CA TRP A 151 -3.87 -0.73 -0.78
C TRP A 151 -2.64 -1.53 -1.19
N MET A 152 -1.45 -1.05 -0.87
CA MET A 152 -0.20 -1.73 -1.21
C MET A 152 0.54 -2.13 0.06
N MET A 153 1.01 -3.37 0.11
CA MET A 153 1.80 -3.90 1.21
C MET A 153 3.17 -4.38 0.72
N MET A 154 4.23 -3.81 1.29
CA MET A 154 5.59 -4.34 1.13
C MET A 154 5.98 -5.18 2.35
N LEU A 155 6.24 -6.47 2.14
CA LEU A 155 6.59 -7.41 3.18
C LEU A 155 8.04 -7.87 3.00
N GLU A 156 8.81 -7.90 4.10
CA GLU A 156 10.13 -8.52 4.09
C GLU A 156 10.02 -9.99 3.68
N ASP A 157 10.77 -10.36 2.65
CA ASP A 157 10.95 -11.71 2.19
C ASP A 157 12.05 -12.40 3.01
N CYS A 158 11.64 -13.23 3.97
CA CYS A 158 12.53 -13.97 4.84
C CYS A 158 11.86 -15.25 5.34
N ASP A 159 12.65 -16.15 5.94
CA ASP A 159 12.15 -17.43 6.45
C ASP A 159 10.95 -17.26 7.38
N LYS A 160 10.96 -16.22 8.24
CA LYS A 160 9.86 -15.96 9.17
C LYS A 160 8.56 -15.52 8.49
N SER A 161 8.64 -14.79 7.37
CA SER A 161 7.43 -14.37 6.65
C SER A 161 6.88 -15.47 5.73
N ARG A 162 7.73 -16.42 5.33
CA ARG A 162 7.37 -17.60 4.51
C ARG A 162 7.08 -18.87 5.28
N SER A 163 7.42 -18.94 6.57
CA SER A 163 7.19 -20.13 7.38
C SER A 163 5.70 -20.28 7.75
N PRO A 164 5.15 -21.51 7.70
CA PRO A 164 3.81 -21.81 8.21
C PRO A 164 3.59 -21.32 9.64
N VAL A 165 2.42 -20.72 9.89
CA VAL A 165 2.03 -20.28 11.23
C VAL A 165 0.92 -21.19 11.75
N LYS A 166 1.07 -21.65 13.00
CA LYS A 166 0.06 -22.44 13.69
C LYS A 166 -0.97 -21.52 14.34
N ASP A 167 -2.21 -21.66 13.93
CA ASP A 167 -3.35 -21.01 14.58
C ASP A 167 -4.04 -21.97 15.56
N ASN A 168 -4.69 -21.41 16.57
CA ASN A 168 -5.50 -22.15 17.53
C ASN A 168 -6.91 -21.57 17.57
N CYS A 169 -7.90 -22.37 17.12
CA CYS A 169 -9.32 -22.04 17.26
C CYS A 169 -10.01 -23.25 17.89
N PRO A 170 -10.18 -23.26 19.24
CA PRO A 170 -10.63 -24.46 19.94
C PRO A 170 -12.11 -24.78 19.70
N ASN A 171 -12.92 -23.77 19.36
CA ASN A 171 -14.37 -23.91 19.28
C ASN A 171 -14.86 -24.25 17.86
N PHE A 172 -14.12 -23.85 16.81
CA PHE A 172 -14.56 -24.00 15.42
C PHE A 172 -13.37 -24.25 14.47
N PRO A 173 -13.57 -24.98 13.37
CA PRO A 173 -12.51 -25.18 12.39
C PRO A 173 -12.18 -23.88 11.67
N LEU A 174 -10.89 -23.66 11.43
CA LEU A 174 -10.45 -22.60 10.53
C LEU A 174 -10.78 -22.96 9.08
N PHE A 175 -11.03 -21.91 8.29
CA PHE A 175 -11.11 -22.05 6.84
C PHE A 175 -9.83 -22.72 6.31
N PRO A 176 -9.94 -23.62 5.31
CA PRO A 176 -8.81 -24.39 4.80
C PRO A 176 -7.61 -23.53 4.39
N GLU A 177 -7.87 -22.36 3.80
CA GLU A 177 -6.81 -21.46 3.29
C GLU A 177 -5.89 -20.90 4.39
N PHE A 178 -6.29 -20.93 5.66
CA PHE A 178 -5.44 -20.48 6.78
C PHE A 178 -4.61 -21.60 7.41
N ARG A 179 -4.92 -22.87 7.11
CA ARG A 179 -4.23 -24.01 7.74
C ARG A 179 -2.79 -24.09 7.27
N GLY A 180 -1.85 -23.76 8.16
CA GLY A 180 -0.42 -23.73 7.83
C GLY A 180 -0.02 -22.56 6.94
N ALA A 181 -0.88 -21.57 6.76
CA ALA A 181 -0.55 -20.39 5.95
C ALA A 181 0.52 -19.54 6.67
N SER A 182 1.58 -19.22 5.94
CA SER A 182 2.58 -18.24 6.30
C SER A 182 2.05 -16.80 6.28
N TYR A 183 2.81 -15.84 6.82
CA TYR A 183 2.37 -14.44 6.79
C TYR A 183 2.27 -13.88 5.37
N SER A 184 3.17 -14.28 4.47
CA SER A 184 3.11 -13.86 3.07
C SER A 184 1.85 -14.40 2.37
N GLU A 185 1.47 -15.66 2.63
CA GLU A 185 0.23 -16.25 2.12
C GLU A 185 -1.01 -15.57 2.72
N ARG A 186 -1.00 -15.26 4.02
CA ARG A 186 -2.10 -14.53 4.67
C ARG A 186 -2.29 -13.13 4.09
N TYR A 187 -1.20 -12.40 3.83
CA TYR A 187 -1.27 -11.10 3.16
C TYR A 187 -1.76 -11.23 1.71
N ASN A 188 -1.31 -12.25 0.98
CA ASN A 188 -1.79 -12.51 -0.38
C ASN A 188 -3.30 -12.79 -0.38
N LEU A 189 -3.77 -13.61 0.55
CA LEU A 189 -5.19 -13.92 0.74
C LEU A 189 -5.99 -12.66 1.11
N LEU A 190 -5.46 -11.82 2.01
CA LEU A 190 -6.05 -10.54 2.37
C LEU A 190 -6.21 -9.65 1.13
N CYS A 191 -5.14 -9.39 0.37
CA CYS A 191 -5.20 -8.57 -0.85
C CYS A 191 -6.25 -9.08 -1.85
N LYS A 192 -6.28 -10.40 -2.07
CA LYS A 192 -7.27 -11.03 -2.96
C LYS A 192 -8.70 -10.78 -2.48
N ARG A 193 -8.96 -10.92 -1.17
CA ARG A 193 -10.29 -10.68 -0.59
C ARG A 193 -10.66 -9.21 -0.62
N LEU A 194 -9.74 -8.30 -0.30
CA LEU A 194 -9.96 -6.85 -0.38
C LEU A 194 -10.45 -6.41 -1.78
N VAL A 195 -9.89 -6.99 -2.85
CA VAL A 195 -10.33 -6.71 -4.22
C VAL A 195 -11.64 -7.43 -4.56
N LYS A 196 -11.79 -8.72 -4.22
CA LYS A 196 -13.00 -9.50 -4.53
C LYS A 196 -14.26 -8.96 -3.85
N GLU A 197 -14.12 -8.47 -2.63
CA GLU A 197 -15.20 -7.83 -1.87
C GLU A 197 -15.41 -6.35 -2.28
N GLN A 198 -14.71 -5.87 -3.31
CA GLN A 198 -14.79 -4.50 -3.82
C GLN A 198 -14.47 -3.41 -2.78
N LEU A 199 -13.75 -3.77 -1.71
CA LEU A 199 -13.27 -2.82 -0.72
C LEU A 199 -12.17 -1.92 -1.31
N TYR A 200 -11.38 -2.46 -2.23
CA TYR A 200 -10.33 -1.74 -2.93
C TYR A 200 -10.43 -2.00 -4.44
N SER A 201 -10.16 -0.97 -5.23
CA SER A 201 -10.05 -1.08 -6.70
C SER A 201 -8.87 -1.96 -7.10
N ALA A 202 -7.77 -1.89 -6.33
CA ALA A 202 -6.65 -2.81 -6.43
C ALA A 202 -5.95 -2.95 -5.09
N ALA A 203 -5.36 -4.13 -4.85
CA ALA A 203 -4.48 -4.37 -3.72
C ALA A 203 -3.23 -5.12 -4.19
N ALA A 204 -2.07 -4.78 -3.63
CA ALA A 204 -0.79 -5.40 -4.00
C ALA A 204 -0.03 -5.91 -2.77
N LEU A 205 0.60 -7.09 -2.94
CA LEU A 205 1.61 -7.62 -2.01
C LEU A 205 2.93 -7.76 -2.74
N LEU A 206 3.91 -6.93 -2.35
CA LEU A 206 5.28 -6.97 -2.85
C LEU A 206 6.18 -7.59 -1.78
N LEU A 207 6.88 -8.68 -2.14
CA LEU A 207 7.89 -9.32 -1.29
C LEU A 207 9.27 -8.85 -1.73
N SER A 208 10.12 -8.45 -0.78
CA SER A 208 11.51 -8.13 -1.06
C SER A 208 12.38 -8.48 0.15
N SER A 209 13.57 -9.04 -0.08
CA SER A 209 14.52 -9.33 0.99
C SER A 209 15.39 -8.09 1.28
N ARG A 210 16.13 -8.12 2.39
CA ARG A 210 17.05 -7.02 2.75
C ARG A 210 18.14 -6.77 1.70
N THR A 211 18.52 -7.76 0.90
CA THR A 211 19.48 -7.61 -0.21
C THR A 211 18.91 -6.77 -1.36
N GLY A 212 17.59 -6.49 -1.34
CA GLY A 212 16.94 -5.57 -2.26
C GLY A 212 17.48 -4.14 -2.22
N ILE A 213 18.25 -3.76 -1.18
CA ILE A 213 19.00 -2.49 -1.17
C ILE A 213 19.97 -2.37 -2.35
N GLU A 214 20.61 -3.47 -2.75
CA GLU A 214 21.57 -3.51 -3.87
C GLU A 214 20.86 -3.87 -5.17
N THR A 215 20.03 -4.91 -5.13
CA THR A 215 19.50 -5.53 -6.36
C THR A 215 18.18 -4.90 -6.82
N GLY A 216 17.45 -4.24 -5.93
CA GLY A 216 16.07 -3.80 -6.17
C GLY A 216 15.09 -4.96 -6.39
N GLU A 217 15.50 -6.20 -6.10
CA GLU A 217 14.68 -7.38 -6.39
C GLU A 217 13.44 -7.45 -5.51
N TYR A 218 12.36 -7.88 -6.15
CA TYR A 218 11.09 -8.13 -5.52
C TYR A 218 10.37 -9.29 -6.22
N SER A 219 9.37 -9.84 -5.55
CA SER A 219 8.48 -10.85 -6.12
C SER A 219 7.03 -10.61 -5.70
N ASP A 220 6.11 -11.05 -6.55
CA ASP A 220 4.68 -11.10 -6.26
C ASP A 220 4.24 -12.56 -6.04
N LEU A 221 3.23 -12.79 -5.20
CA LEU A 221 2.67 -14.13 -4.97
C LEU A 221 1.46 -14.46 -5.86
N SER A 222 0.99 -13.50 -6.64
CA SER A 222 -0.20 -13.64 -7.47
C SER A 222 -0.26 -12.51 -8.48
N GLU A 223 -0.56 -12.81 -9.73
CA GLU A 223 -0.77 -11.80 -10.78
C GLU A 223 -1.88 -10.80 -10.41
N MET A 224 -2.99 -11.31 -9.87
CA MET A 224 -4.14 -10.50 -9.42
C MET A 224 -3.76 -9.39 -8.42
N THR A 225 -2.77 -9.65 -7.56
CA THR A 225 -2.35 -8.72 -6.50
C THR A 225 -0.88 -8.36 -6.65
N SER A 226 -0.42 -8.34 -7.90
CA SER A 226 0.94 -7.93 -8.23
C SER A 226 1.05 -6.41 -8.23
N ILE A 227 2.26 -5.90 -7.99
CA ILE A 227 2.54 -4.47 -8.06
C ILE A 227 2.23 -3.88 -9.45
N ARG A 228 2.43 -4.68 -10.51
CA ARG A 228 2.11 -4.29 -11.89
C ARG A 228 0.61 -4.12 -12.08
N THR A 229 -0.20 -5.10 -11.68
CA THR A 229 -1.67 -5.01 -11.78
C THR A 229 -2.21 -3.80 -11.01
N PHE A 230 -1.65 -3.54 -9.82
CA PHE A 230 -2.02 -2.40 -9.00
C PHE A 230 -1.78 -1.06 -9.71
N PHE A 231 -0.56 -0.82 -10.20
CA PHE A 231 -0.23 0.44 -10.87
C PHE A 231 -0.84 0.57 -12.25
N ALA A 232 -1.04 -0.53 -12.99
CA ALA A 232 -1.78 -0.52 -14.24
C ALA A 232 -3.25 -0.13 -14.03
N GLY A 233 -3.90 -0.67 -13.00
CA GLY A 233 -5.27 -0.28 -12.63
C GLY A 233 -5.37 1.18 -12.21
N PHE A 234 -4.37 1.68 -11.47
CA PHE A 234 -4.28 3.09 -11.12
C PHE A 234 -4.10 3.99 -12.35
N ALA A 235 -3.15 3.66 -13.23
CA ALA A 235 -2.89 4.41 -14.45
C ALA A 235 -4.11 4.41 -15.40
N ALA A 236 -4.84 3.28 -15.48
CA ALA A 236 -6.11 3.20 -16.18
C ALA A 236 -7.14 4.20 -15.61
N ARG A 237 -7.25 4.31 -14.28
CA ARG A 237 -8.14 5.30 -13.66
C ARG A 237 -7.75 6.73 -14.05
N VAL A 238 -6.47 7.06 -14.00
CA VAL A 238 -5.98 8.39 -14.37
C VAL A 238 -6.36 8.70 -15.82
N ALA A 239 -6.11 7.78 -16.75
CA ALA A 239 -6.44 7.97 -18.17
C ALA A 239 -7.96 8.15 -18.40
N VAL A 240 -8.80 7.43 -17.65
CA VAL A 240 -10.26 7.60 -17.69
C VAL A 240 -10.67 8.99 -17.21
N GLU A 241 -10.04 9.49 -16.15
CA GLU A 241 -10.34 10.83 -15.64
C GLU A 241 -9.82 11.94 -16.57
N ALA A 242 -8.65 11.75 -17.19
CA ALA A 242 -8.12 12.65 -18.21
C ALA A 242 -9.03 12.77 -19.43
N ALA A 243 -9.70 11.68 -19.82
CA ALA A 243 -10.63 11.68 -20.96
C ALA A 243 -11.98 12.35 -20.66
N ARG A 244 -12.26 12.73 -19.41
CA ARG A 244 -13.51 13.42 -19.02
C ARG A 244 -13.39 14.94 -19.04
N GLY A 245 -12.19 15.47 -18.82
CA GLY A 245 -11.88 16.90 -18.97
C GLY A 245 -11.62 17.24 -20.43
#